data_AF-A0A1G3VFV5-F1
#
_entry.id   AF-A0A1G3VFV5-F1
#
_cell.length_a   1.000
_cell.length_b   1.000
_cell.length_c   1.000
_cell.angle_alpha   90.00
_cell.angle_beta   90.00
_cell.angle_gamma   90.00
#
_symmetry.space_group_name_H-M   'P 1'
#
loop_
_entity.id
_entity.type
_entity.pdbx_description
1 polymer ?
#
loop_
_entity_poly.entity_id
_entity_poly.type
_entity_poly.pdbx_seq_one_letter_code
_entity_poly.pdbx_strand_id
1 'polypeptide(L)' 'MKVHAIERASLRGIDPLDVKEALLNGRIIETYPSDARGESCLVYGTNKDGKHMGTLNLKTP' A
#
# COMPACT_ATOMS: atom_id res chain seq x y z
N MET A 1 -5.68 10.19 3.11
CA MET A 1 -4.86 9.65 2.01
C MET A 1 -4.61 10.76 0.99
N LYS A 2 -3.37 10.98 0.54
CA LYS A 2 -3.06 12.04 -0.44
C LYS A 2 -3.69 11.70 -1.79
N VAL A 3 -4.40 12.66 -2.40
CA VAL A 3 -5.13 12.54 -3.68
C VAL A 3 -4.29 11.89 -4.79
N HIS A 4 -2.98 12.19 -4.85
CA HIS A 4 -2.07 11.60 -5.83
C HIS A 4 -1.88 10.08 -5.73
N ALA A 5 -2.06 9.48 -4.54
CA ALA A 5 -1.96 8.03 -4.40
C ALA A 5 -3.17 7.34 -5.05
N ILE A 6 -4.35 7.94 -4.95
CA ILE A 6 -5.61 7.42 -5.51
C ILE A 6 -5.60 7.58 -7.04
N GLU A 7 -5.16 8.73 -7.57
CA GLU A 7 -5.01 8.92 -9.02
C GLU A 7 -4.02 7.93 -9.63
N ARG A 8 -2.88 7.67 -8.95
CA ARG A 8 -1.86 6.73 -9.43
C ARG A 8 -2.27 5.27 -9.32
N ALA A 9 -3.16 4.94 -8.38
CA ALA A 9 -3.80 3.62 -8.29
C ALA A 9 -4.81 3.44 -9.43
N SER A 10 -5.68 4.43 -9.64
CA SER A 10 -6.68 4.41 -10.70
C SER A 10 -6.05 4.35 -12.11
N LEU A 11 -4.94 5.08 -12.34
CA LEU A 11 -4.18 5.03 -13.61
C LEU A 11 -3.54 3.66 -13.90
N ARG A 12 -3.36 2.83 -12.87
CA ARG A 12 -2.82 1.47 -13.00
C ARG A 12 -3.90 0.39 -12.99
N GLY A 13 -5.18 0.78 -12.97
CA GLY A 13 -6.30 -0.15 -12.84
C GLY A 13 -6.34 -0.84 -11.47
N ILE A 14 -5.73 -0.25 -10.44
CA ILE A 14 -5.80 -0.75 -9.07
C ILE A 14 -7.06 -0.14 -8.45
N ASP A 15 -8.04 -0.98 -8.13
CA ASP A 15 -9.27 -0.54 -7.50
C ASP A 15 -8.96 0.01 -6.09
N PRO A 16 -9.51 1.16 -5.69
CA PRO A 16 -9.35 1.64 -4.31
C PRO A 16 -9.85 0.62 -3.26
N LEU A 17 -10.82 -0.23 -3.61
CA LEU A 17 -11.26 -1.33 -2.74
C LEU A 17 -10.15 -2.36 -2.54
N ASP A 18 -9.44 -2.70 -3.60
CA ASP A 18 -8.29 -3.58 -3.57
C ASP A 18 -7.16 -3.01 -2.72
N VAL A 19 -6.91 -1.69 -2.78
CA VAL A 19 -5.94 -1.01 -1.89
C VAL A 19 -6.37 -1.14 -0.42
N LYS A 20 -7.67 -1.01 -0.15
CA LYS A 20 -8.22 -1.16 1.21
C LYS A 20 -8.10 -2.60 1.70
N GLU A 21 -8.38 -3.59 0.86
CA GLU A 21 -8.18 -5.00 1.21
C GLU A 21 -6.71 -5.34 1.42
N ALA A 22 -5.83 -4.82 0.58
CA ALA A 22 -4.38 -4.93 0.73
C ALA A 22 -3.86 -4.24 2.00
N LEU A 23 -4.53 -3.20 2.50
CA LEU A 23 -4.20 -2.57 3.78
C LEU A 23 -4.69 -3.38 4.98
N LEU A 24 -5.89 -3.97 4.86
CA LEU A 24 -6.51 -4.76 5.93
C LEU A 24 -5.90 -6.15 6.08
N ASN A 25 -5.61 -6.81 4.97
CA ASN A 25 -5.07 -8.17 4.92
C ASN A 25 -3.57 -8.21 4.56
N GLY A 26 -2.99 -7.07 4.19
CA GLY A 26 -1.58 -7.02 3.82
C GLY A 26 -0.66 -7.23 5.00
N ARG A 27 0.53 -7.71 4.70
CA ARG A 27 1.59 -7.94 5.68
C ARG A 27 2.71 -6.94 5.46
N ILE A 28 3.17 -6.32 6.54
CA ILE A 28 4.40 -5.52 6.49
C ILE A 28 5.56 -6.48 6.24
N ILE A 29 6.29 -6.25 5.14
CA ILE A 29 7.47 -7.04 4.77
C ILE A 29 8.77 -6.29 5.06
N GLU A 30 8.71 -4.95 5.12
CA GLU A 30 9.87 -4.12 5.42
C GLU A 30 9.43 -2.86 6.16
N THR A 31 10.26 -2.38 7.08
CA THR A 31 10.01 -1.16 7.85
C THR A 31 11.21 -0.23 7.71
N TYR A 32 10.96 1.03 7.41
CA TYR A 32 11.94 2.10 7.26
C TYR A 32 11.67 3.20 8.30
N PRO A 33 12.04 2.97 9.57
CA PRO A 33 11.84 3.94 10.65
C PRO A 33 12.70 5.20 10.53
N SER A 34 13.68 5.24 9.63
CA SER A 34 14.57 6.40 9.46
C SER A 34 14.66 6.89 8.01
N ASP A 35 13.60 6.68 7.22
CA ASP A 35 13.53 7.21 5.87
C ASP A 35 13.59 8.76 5.90
N ALA A 36 14.30 9.35 4.94
CA ALA A 36 14.56 10.79 4.84
C ALA A 36 13.27 11.63 4.76
N ARG A 37 12.12 10.99 4.55
CA ARG A 37 10.80 11.62 4.46
C ARG A 37 9.87 11.28 5.63
N GLY A 38 10.40 10.73 6.72
CA GLY A 38 9.65 10.25 7.90
C GLY A 38 9.38 8.75 7.81
N GLU A 39 9.03 8.15 8.95
CA GLU A 39 8.85 6.71 9.08
C GLU A 39 7.92 6.15 8.01
N SER A 40 8.36 5.07 7.36
CA SER A 40 7.58 4.38 6.34
C SER A 40 7.71 2.87 6.48
N CYS A 41 6.80 2.13 5.86
CA CYS A 41 6.86 0.67 5.79
C CYS A 41 6.38 0.18 4.43
N LEU A 42 6.95 -0.93 3.99
CA LEU A 42 6.56 -1.64 2.78
C LEU A 42 5.57 -2.74 3.16
N VAL A 43 4.36 -2.63 2.62
CA VAL A 43 3.30 -3.60 2.81
C VAL A 43 3.11 -4.43 1.56
N TYR A 44 3.12 -5.74 1.74
CA TYR A 44 2.73 -6.70 0.73
C TYR A 44 1.21 -6.82 0.70
N GLY A 45 0.61 -6.35 -0.40
CA GLY A 45 -0.83 -6.34 -0.61
C GLY A 45 -1.32 -7.60 -1.33
N THR A 46 -2.38 -8.21 -0.80
CA THR A 46 -3.13 -9.28 -1.46
C THR A 46 -4.60 -8.89 -1.54
N ASN A 47 -5.28 -9.31 -2.60
CA ASN A 47 -6.74 -9.18 -2.66
C ASN A 47 -7.42 -10.23 -1.77
N LYS A 48 -8.74 -10.16 -1.62
CA LYS A 48 -9.58 -11.17 -0.95
C LYS A 48 -9.37 -12.63 -1.41
N ASP A 49 -8.94 -12.85 -2.65
CA ASP A 49 -8.63 -14.18 -3.19
C ASP A 49 -7.19 -14.64 -2.88
N GLY A 50 -6.42 -13.85 -2.13
CA GLY A 50 -5.01 -14.11 -1.83
C GLY A 50 -4.07 -13.87 -3.02
N LYS A 51 -4.59 -13.31 -4.12
CA LYS A 51 -3.80 -12.98 -5.30
C LYS A 51 -2.97 -11.73 -5.03
N HIS A 52 -1.70 -11.83 -5.37
CA HIS A 52 -0.76 -10.73 -5.24
C HIS A 52 -1.17 -9.54 -6.12
N MET A 53 -1.24 -8.36 -5.50
CA MET A 53 -1.58 -7.11 -6.19
C MET A 53 -0.37 -6.19 -6.38
N GLY A 54 0.60 -6.28 -5.47
CA GLY A 54 1.80 -5.46 -5.49
C GLY A 54 2.27 -5.12 -4.08
N THR A 55 3.26 -4.23 -4.01
CA THR A 55 3.75 -3.67 -2.75
C THR A 55 3.36 -2.21 -2.62
N LEU A 56 2.95 -1.81 -1.42
CA LEU A 56 2.50 -0.47 -1.07
C LEU A 56 3.48 0.13 -0.06
N ASN A 57 4.06 1.29 -0.37
CA ASN A 57 4.82 2.05 0.63
C ASN A 57 3.85 2.94 1.41
N LEU A 58 3.71 2.66 2.70
CA LEU A 58 2.85 3.40 3.61
C LEU A 58 3.72 4.26 4.52
N LYS A 59 3.31 5.51 4.72
CA LYS A 59 3.90 6.34 5.76
C LYS A 59 3.26 6.03 7.09
N THR A 60 4.05 5.71 8.10
CA THR A 60 3.58 5.65 9.48
C THR A 60 3.45 7.10 10.01
N PRO A 61 2.38 7.39 10.77
CA PRO A 61 2.14 8.73 11.32
C PRO A 61 3.13 9.09 12.43
#